data_AF-A0A915U8Y5-F1
#
_entry.id   AF-A0A915U8Y5-F1
#
_cell.length_a   1.000
_cell.length_b   1.000
_cell.length_c   1.000
_cell.angle_alpha   90.00
_cell.angle_beta   90.00
_cell.angle_gamma   90.00
#
_symmetry.space_group_name_H-M   'P 1'
#
loop_
_entity.id
_entity.type
_entity.pdbx_description
1 polymer ?
#
loop_
_entity_poly.entity_id
_entity_poly.type
_entity_poly.pdbx_seq_one_letter_code
_entity_poly.pdbx_strand_id
1 'polypeptide(L)'
;MSSHPAATGEVSDETLLEVIGDFLEMGHVENIVAMFKAEPRYYDWTGDLLRDERFAVRLGVSVLFEYLVEQRPDQVELAIDSLVRQLDNNTPTWIRGEAVSVLGIIGTEKALAHVHPLVNDPDPQVAEVARDIVGQETEPNLPGS
;
A
#
# COMPACT_ATOMS: atom_id res chain seq x y z
N MET A 1 13.63 10.63 -49.37
CA MET A 1 12.34 10.64 -48.65
C MET A 1 12.63 10.13 -47.26
N SER A 2 12.66 11.04 -46.29
CA SER A 2 12.99 10.73 -44.90
C SER A 2 11.82 10.00 -44.25
N SER A 3 12.08 8.81 -43.72
CA SER A 3 11.17 8.13 -42.79
C SER A 3 11.87 8.12 -41.43
N HIS A 4 11.53 9.10 -40.60
CA HIS A 4 11.73 8.99 -39.15
C HIS A 4 10.62 8.08 -38.61
N PRO A 5 10.92 7.05 -37.81
CA PRO A 5 9.90 6.42 -36.99
C PRO A 5 9.59 7.35 -35.81
N ALA A 6 8.31 7.69 -35.62
CA ALA A 6 7.84 8.28 -34.39
C ALA A 6 7.89 7.21 -33.30
N ALA A 7 8.85 7.31 -32.37
CA ALA A 7 8.80 6.59 -31.11
C ALA A 7 7.75 7.27 -30.23
N THR A 8 6.55 6.70 -30.16
CA THR A 8 5.58 7.01 -29.11
C THR A 8 6.21 6.63 -27.78
N GLY A 9 6.62 7.63 -27.00
CA GLY A 9 7.29 7.47 -25.70
C GLY A 9 6.31 7.06 -24.61
N GLU A 10 5.97 5.78 -24.54
CA GLU A 10 5.33 5.18 -23.37
C GLU A 10 6.36 5.09 -22.24
N VAL A 11 6.07 5.73 -21.11
CA VAL A 11 6.88 5.60 -19.89
C VAL A 11 6.65 4.20 -19.33
N SER A 12 7.71 3.46 -18.99
CA SER A 12 7.56 2.10 -18.47
C SER A 12 6.98 2.09 -17.05
N ASP A 13 6.41 0.96 -16.66
CA ASP A 13 5.83 0.78 -15.32
C ASP A 13 6.92 0.88 -14.22
N GLU A 14 8.13 0.40 -14.49
CA GLU A 14 9.26 0.52 -13.56
C GLU A 14 9.66 1.98 -13.35
N THR A 15 9.67 2.79 -14.42
CA THR A 15 9.97 4.22 -14.32
C THR A 15 8.86 4.95 -13.54
N LEU A 16 7.60 4.58 -13.73
CA LEU A 16 6.50 5.19 -12.97
C LEU A 16 6.54 4.79 -11.49
N LEU A 17 6.87 3.54 -11.19
CA LEU A 17 7.08 3.06 -9.82
C LEU A 17 8.20 3.85 -9.12
N GLU A 18 9.32 4.07 -9.80
CA GLU A 18 10.43 4.87 -9.28
C GLU A 18 10.01 6.32 -9.01
N VAL A 19 9.28 6.95 -9.94
CA VAL A 19 8.74 8.31 -9.76
C VAL A 19 7.78 8.38 -8.57
N ILE A 20 6.89 7.41 -8.41
CA ILE A 20 5.99 7.35 -7.25
C ILE A 20 6.82 7.25 -5.97
N GLY A 21 7.80 6.34 -5.93
CA GLY A 21 8.72 6.18 -4.80
C GLY A 21 9.42 7.48 -4.43
N ASP A 22 10.03 8.16 -5.39
CA ASP A 22 10.75 9.43 -5.16
C ASP A 22 9.86 10.51 -4.55
N PHE A 23 8.62 10.64 -5.02
CA PHE A 23 7.67 11.60 -4.47
C PHE A 23 7.22 11.23 -3.06
N LEU A 24 7.03 9.94 -2.78
CA LEU A 24 6.72 9.47 -1.42
C LEU A 24 7.89 9.75 -0.47
N GLU A 25 9.14 9.52 -0.89
CA GLU A 25 10.34 9.86 -0.13
C GLU A 25 10.43 11.36 0.19
N MET A 26 10.07 12.22 -0.78
CA MET A 26 10.03 13.68 -0.61
C MET A 26 8.83 14.17 0.23
N GLY A 27 7.93 13.27 0.66
CA GLY A 27 6.72 13.62 1.40
C GLY A 27 5.63 14.27 0.53
N HIS A 28 5.71 14.17 -0.79
CA HIS A 28 4.74 14.71 -1.75
C HIS A 28 3.54 13.79 -1.95
N VAL A 29 2.95 13.29 -0.86
CA VAL A 29 1.88 12.29 -0.87
C VAL A 29 0.65 12.76 -1.65
N GLU A 30 0.30 14.05 -1.56
CA GLU A 30 -0.87 14.63 -2.24
C GLU A 30 -0.79 14.51 -3.76
N ASN A 31 0.42 14.59 -4.32
CA ASN A 31 0.64 14.37 -5.75
C ASN A 31 0.40 12.91 -6.12
N ILE A 32 0.82 11.98 -5.26
CA ILE A 32 0.60 10.54 -5.47
C ILE A 32 -0.87 10.17 -5.30
N VAL A 33 -1.58 10.78 -4.34
CA VAL A 33 -3.04 10.68 -4.23
C VAL A 33 -3.70 11.13 -5.54
N ALA A 34 -3.26 12.25 -6.14
CA ALA A 34 -3.78 12.70 -7.42
C ALA A 34 -3.50 11.69 -8.56
N MET A 35 -2.32 11.07 -8.58
CA MET A 35 -1.96 10.02 -9.53
C MET A 35 -2.87 8.80 -9.39
N PHE A 36 -3.06 8.27 -8.18
CA PHE A 36 -3.92 7.10 -7.92
C PHE A 36 -5.39 7.38 -8.27
N LYS A 37 -5.86 8.62 -8.06
CA LYS A 37 -7.20 9.04 -8.48
C LYS A 37 -7.37 9.08 -10.00
N ALA A 38 -6.30 9.42 -10.73
CA ALA A 38 -6.33 9.52 -12.17
C ALA A 38 -6.19 8.14 -12.84
N GLU A 39 -5.40 7.26 -12.25
CA GLU A 39 -5.02 5.98 -12.83
C GLU A 39 -5.12 4.84 -11.79
N PRO A 40 -6.28 4.15 -11.74
CA PRO A 40 -6.54 3.07 -10.79
C PRO A 40 -5.60 1.85 -10.92
N ARG A 41 -4.87 1.68 -12.03
CA ARG A 41 -3.91 0.56 -12.12
C ARG A 41 -2.75 0.68 -11.11
N TYR A 42 -2.49 1.88 -10.56
CA TYR A 42 -1.42 2.07 -9.58
C TYR A 42 -1.67 1.37 -8.24
N TYR A 43 -2.92 1.05 -7.91
CA TYR A 43 -3.23 0.24 -6.73
C TYR A 43 -2.63 -1.18 -6.83
N ASP A 44 -2.47 -1.73 -8.04
CA ASP A 44 -1.86 -3.05 -8.27
C ASP A 44 -0.36 -3.06 -7.94
N TRP A 45 0.29 -1.90 -7.87
CA TRP A 45 1.71 -1.75 -7.57
C TRP A 45 2.01 -1.48 -6.09
N THR A 46 0.97 -1.38 -5.25
CA THR A 46 1.14 -1.07 -3.82
C THR A 46 2.11 -2.03 -3.13
N GLY A 47 1.99 -3.33 -3.39
CA GLY A 47 2.90 -4.34 -2.83
C GLY A 47 4.34 -4.20 -3.31
N ASP A 48 4.57 -3.68 -4.51
CA ASP A 48 5.92 -3.44 -5.06
C ASP A 48 6.56 -2.18 -4.44
N LEU A 49 5.76 -1.14 -4.16
CA LEU A 49 6.24 0.05 -3.43
C LEU A 49 6.71 -0.31 -2.00
N LEU A 50 6.09 -1.31 -1.36
CA LEU A 50 6.54 -1.81 -0.05
C LEU A 50 7.88 -2.55 -0.11
N ARG A 51 8.35 -2.95 -1.31
CA ARG A 51 9.66 -3.57 -1.51
C ARG A 51 10.79 -2.56 -1.67
N ASP A 52 10.46 -1.27 -1.78
CA ASP A 52 11.47 -0.22 -1.88
C ASP A 52 12.37 -0.24 -0.64
N GLU A 53 13.69 -0.21 -0.85
CA GLU A 53 14.68 -0.29 0.22
C GLU A 53 14.63 0.94 1.14
N ARG A 54 14.18 2.09 0.61
CA ARG A 54 14.06 3.36 1.33
C ARG A 54 12.88 3.29 2.29
N PHE A 55 13.17 3.33 3.59
CA PHE A 55 12.15 3.35 4.63
C PHE A 55 11.14 4.50 4.46
N ALA A 56 11.60 5.67 4.01
CA ALA A 56 10.74 6.84 3.78
C ALA A 56 9.66 6.57 2.72
N VAL A 57 9.96 5.79 1.68
CA VAL A 57 8.98 5.40 0.65
C VAL A 57 7.88 4.55 1.27
N ARG A 58 8.26 3.54 2.04
CA ARG A 58 7.30 2.62 2.69
C ARG A 58 6.40 3.33 3.69
N LEU A 59 6.98 4.20 4.51
CA LEU A 59 6.20 5.08 5.39
C LEU A 59 5.26 5.97 4.58
N GLY A 60 5.73 6.51 3.45
CA GLY A 60 4.92 7.28 2.52
C GLY A 60 3.76 6.49 1.93
N VAL A 61 3.89 5.18 1.70
CA VAL A 61 2.77 4.30 1.28
C VAL A 61 1.70 4.24 2.36
N SER A 62 2.08 4.07 3.63
CA SER A 62 1.10 4.08 4.73
C SER A 62 0.33 5.39 4.80
N VAL A 63 1.03 6.53 4.75
CA VAL A 63 0.41 7.87 4.73
C VAL A 63 -0.46 8.06 3.48
N LEU A 64 -0.02 7.58 2.31
CA LEU A 64 -0.82 7.61 1.09
C LEU A 64 -2.17 6.91 1.28
N PHE A 65 -2.18 5.74 1.91
CA PHE A 65 -3.42 4.99 2.15
C PHE A 65 -4.34 5.64 3.17
N GLU A 66 -3.82 6.32 4.19
CA GLU A 66 -4.64 7.15 5.09
C GLU A 66 -5.42 8.21 4.30
N TYR A 67 -4.74 8.94 3.41
CA TYR A 67 -5.38 9.95 2.55
C TYR A 67 -6.37 9.32 1.55
N LEU A 68 -6.04 8.16 0.97
CA LEU A 68 -6.91 7.49 0.01
C LEU A 68 -8.17 6.91 0.66
N VAL A 69 -8.09 6.38 1.88
CA VAL A 69 -9.27 5.91 2.63
C VAL A 69 -10.25 7.05 2.88
N GLU A 70 -9.75 8.23 3.25
CA GLU A 70 -10.62 9.41 3.46
C GLU A 70 -11.24 9.93 2.15
N GLN A 71 -10.51 9.89 1.04
CA GLN A 71 -10.88 10.60 -0.19
C GLN A 71 -11.48 9.70 -1.29
N ARG A 72 -11.19 8.39 -1.23
CA ARG A 72 -11.55 7.35 -2.22
C ARG A 72 -11.81 5.98 -1.55
N PRO A 73 -12.68 5.91 -0.53
CA PRO A 73 -12.96 4.64 0.15
C PRO A 73 -13.53 3.56 -0.78
N ASP A 74 -14.12 3.94 -1.92
CA ASP A 74 -14.64 3.05 -2.94
C ASP A 74 -13.56 2.36 -3.80
N GLN A 75 -12.30 2.81 -3.72
CA GLN A 75 -11.21 2.30 -4.56
C GLN A 75 -10.05 1.67 -3.79
N VAL A 76 -9.90 1.92 -2.48
CA VAL A 76 -8.76 1.41 -1.71
C VAL A 76 -8.66 -0.12 -1.71
N GLU A 77 -9.78 -0.82 -1.88
CA GLU A 77 -9.79 -2.29 -1.99
C GLU A 77 -9.08 -2.83 -3.24
N LEU A 78 -8.84 -1.99 -4.27
CA LEU A 78 -8.09 -2.37 -5.47
C LEU A 78 -6.65 -2.76 -5.13
N ALA A 79 -6.08 -2.27 -4.02
CA ALA A 79 -4.73 -2.65 -3.61
C ALA A 79 -4.64 -3.98 -2.87
N ILE A 80 -5.77 -4.55 -2.41
CA ILE A 80 -5.78 -5.73 -1.55
C ILE A 80 -5.04 -6.90 -2.21
N ASP A 81 -5.30 -7.18 -3.49
CA ASP A 81 -4.67 -8.31 -4.16
C ASP A 81 -3.14 -8.13 -4.27
N SER A 82 -2.66 -6.89 -4.41
CA SER A 82 -1.24 -6.55 -4.42
C SER A 82 -0.58 -6.71 -3.06
N LEU A 83 -1.25 -6.26 -2.01
CA LEU A 83 -0.80 -6.38 -0.62
C LEU A 83 -0.79 -7.83 -0.15
N VAL A 84 -1.82 -8.61 -0.49
CA VAL A 84 -1.95 -10.03 -0.11
C VAL A 84 -0.80 -10.87 -0.66
N ARG A 85 -0.28 -10.55 -1.86
CA ARG A 85 0.92 -11.22 -2.41
C ARG A 85 2.15 -11.04 -1.51
N GLN A 86 2.21 -9.98 -0.71
CA GLN A 86 3.32 -9.73 0.22
C GLN A 86 3.18 -10.46 1.56
N LEU A 87 2.03 -11.08 1.83
CA LEU A 87 1.79 -11.85 3.06
C LEU A 87 2.41 -13.27 3.03
N ASP A 88 3.00 -13.68 1.92
CA ASP A 88 3.64 -14.99 1.79
C ASP A 88 4.79 -15.17 2.80
N ASN A 89 4.95 -16.39 3.32
CA ASN A 89 6.00 -16.73 4.29
C ASN A 89 7.42 -16.55 3.74
N ASN A 90 7.60 -16.58 2.41
CA ASN A 90 8.88 -16.33 1.75
C ASN A 90 9.17 -14.84 1.55
N THR A 91 8.19 -13.97 1.76
CA THR A 91 8.40 -12.52 1.75
C THR A 91 9.17 -12.11 3.01
N PRO A 92 10.18 -11.23 2.91
CA PRO A 92 10.87 -10.70 4.08
C PRO A 92 9.90 -10.17 5.14
N THR A 93 10.19 -10.45 6.41
CA THR A 93 9.28 -10.16 7.54
C THR A 93 8.91 -8.68 7.63
N TRP A 94 9.86 -7.79 7.34
CA TRP A 94 9.61 -6.34 7.31
C TRP A 94 8.60 -5.95 6.21
N ILE A 95 8.69 -6.50 4.99
CA ILE A 95 7.70 -6.21 3.92
C ILE A 95 6.32 -6.76 4.32
N ARG A 96 6.27 -7.96 4.89
CA ARG A 96 5.01 -8.57 5.34
C ARG A 96 4.35 -7.74 6.43
N GLY A 97 5.11 -7.24 7.40
CA GLY A 97 4.63 -6.32 8.43
C GLY A 97 4.04 -5.04 7.84
N GLU A 98 4.72 -4.40 6.89
CA GLU A 98 4.20 -3.21 6.20
C GLU A 98 2.90 -3.51 5.43
N ALA A 99 2.82 -4.67 4.76
CA ALA A 99 1.62 -5.07 4.05
C ALA A 99 0.43 -5.29 4.99
N VAL A 100 0.66 -5.90 6.15
CA VAL A 100 -0.35 -6.02 7.22
C VAL A 100 -0.79 -4.64 7.70
N SER A 101 0.15 -3.71 7.93
CA SER A 101 -0.16 -2.33 8.33
C SER A 101 -1.06 -1.62 7.31
N VAL A 102 -0.73 -1.67 6.03
CA VAL A 102 -1.54 -1.02 4.97
C VAL A 102 -2.92 -1.67 4.84
N LEU A 103 -3.03 -3.00 4.96
CA LEU A 103 -4.33 -3.68 5.02
C LEU A 103 -5.16 -3.24 6.23
N GLY A 104 -4.52 -3.00 7.38
CA GLY A 104 -5.16 -2.41 8.56
C GLY A 104 -5.66 -0.99 8.32
N ILE A 105 -4.88 -0.14 7.65
CA ILE A 105 -5.30 1.22 7.25
C ILE A 105 -6.51 1.16 6.31
N ILE A 106 -6.52 0.25 5.33
CA ILE A 106 -7.68 0.04 4.45
C ILE A 106 -8.92 -0.32 5.27
N GLY A 107 -8.77 -1.22 6.25
CA GLY A 107 -9.75 -1.44 7.32
C GLY A 107 -11.11 -1.98 6.86
N THR A 108 -11.29 -2.34 5.59
CA THR A 108 -12.53 -2.96 5.11
C THR A 108 -12.61 -4.41 5.57
N GLU A 109 -13.82 -4.97 5.64
CA GLU A 109 -14.03 -6.38 5.99
C GLU A 109 -13.17 -7.31 5.11
N LYS A 110 -13.04 -6.99 3.81
CA LYS A 110 -12.20 -7.75 2.88
C LYS A 110 -10.72 -7.67 3.26
N ALA A 111 -10.21 -6.49 3.61
CA ALA A 111 -8.82 -6.33 4.00
C ALA A 111 -8.52 -7.03 5.34
N LEU A 112 -9.39 -6.84 6.34
CA LEU A 112 -9.23 -7.43 7.68
C LEU A 112 -9.34 -8.95 7.68
N ALA A 113 -10.14 -9.54 6.78
CA ALA A 113 -10.17 -10.99 6.55
C ALA A 113 -8.79 -11.58 6.23
N HIS A 114 -7.90 -10.80 5.59
CA HIS A 114 -6.51 -11.21 5.33
C HIS A 114 -5.56 -10.91 6.50
N VAL A 115 -5.91 -10.01 7.42
CA VAL A 115 -5.10 -9.70 8.61
C VAL A 115 -5.33 -10.71 9.73
N HIS A 116 -6.56 -11.17 9.94
CA HIS A 116 -6.87 -12.08 11.06
C HIS A 116 -5.99 -13.33 11.17
N PRO A 117 -5.64 -14.05 10.08
CA PRO A 117 -4.77 -15.22 10.20
C PRO A 117 -3.35 -14.88 10.69
N LEU A 118 -2.89 -13.64 10.49
CA LEU A 118 -1.52 -13.19 10.74
C LEU A 118 -1.27 -12.92 12.22
N VAL A 119 -2.30 -12.92 13.08
CA VAL A 119 -2.12 -12.89 14.55
C VAL A 119 -1.33 -14.09 15.08
N ASN A 120 -1.16 -15.12 14.25
CA ASN A 120 -0.34 -16.31 14.52
C ASN A 120 0.83 -16.42 13.51
N ASP A 121 1.26 -15.32 12.90
CA ASP A 121 2.43 -15.30 12.02
C ASP A 121 3.66 -15.89 12.75
N PRO A 122 4.49 -16.70 12.07
CA PRO A 122 5.70 -17.25 12.67
C PRO A 122 6.69 -16.17 13.11
N ASP A 123 6.67 -14.99 12.48
CA ASP A 123 7.43 -13.83 12.94
C ASP A 123 6.66 -13.08 14.03
N PRO A 124 7.24 -12.91 15.23
CA PRO A 124 6.54 -12.30 16.35
C PRO A 124 6.20 -10.82 16.12
N GLN A 125 6.98 -10.08 15.32
CA GLN A 125 6.71 -8.67 15.04
C GLN A 125 5.52 -8.54 14.10
N VAL A 126 5.45 -9.38 13.06
CA VAL A 126 4.28 -9.41 12.16
C VAL A 126 3.02 -9.81 12.94
N ALA A 127 3.13 -10.80 13.81
CA ALA A 127 2.00 -11.23 14.63
C ALA A 127 1.53 -10.17 15.63
N GLU A 128 2.44 -9.35 16.17
CA GLU A 128 2.11 -8.21 17.01
C GLU A 128 1.32 -7.15 16.24
N VAL A 129 1.81 -6.73 15.07
CA VAL A 129 1.11 -5.76 14.20
C VAL A 129 -0.30 -6.24 13.86
N ALA A 130 -0.46 -7.52 13.48
CA ALA A 130 -1.77 -8.07 13.17
C ALA A 130 -2.72 -8.08 14.38
N ARG A 131 -2.21 -8.36 15.59
CA ARG A 131 -3.02 -8.34 16.81
C ARG A 131 -3.45 -6.92 17.18
N ASP A 132 -2.59 -5.94 16.98
CA ASP A 132 -2.92 -4.53 17.23
C ASP A 132 -4.07 -4.07 16.33
N ILE A 133 -4.02 -4.39 15.04
CA ILE A 133 -5.07 -4.06 14.07
C ILE A 133 -6.39 -4.75 14.42
N VAL A 134 -6.36 -6.07 14.69
CA VAL A 134 -7.56 -6.83 15.06
C VAL A 134 -8.13 -6.36 16.41
N GLY A 135 -7.28 -5.92 17.34
CA GLY A 135 -7.71 -5.31 18.60
C GLY A 135 -8.47 -4.00 18.36
N GLN A 136 -7.94 -3.12 17.51
CA GLN A 136 -8.55 -1.83 17.17
C GLN A 136 -9.92 -1.99 16.46
N GLU A 137 -10.10 -3.01 15.63
CA GLU A 137 -11.40 -3.34 15.03
C GLU A 137 -12.49 -3.56 16.10
N THR A 138 -12.12 -4.17 17.22
CA THR A 138 -13.06 -4.52 18.30
C THR A 138 -13.30 -3.41 19.31
N GLU A 139 -12.51 -2.33 19.29
CA GLU A 139 -12.75 -1.17 20.14
C GLU A 139 -13.81 -0.26 19.49
N PRO A 140 -15.02 -0.12 20.08
CA PRO A 140 -15.97 0.85 19.58
C PRO A 140 -15.36 2.24 19.74
N ASN A 141 -15.17 2.94 18.61
CA ASN A 141 -14.76 4.33 18.54
C ASN A 141 -15.65 5.16 19.48
N LEU A 142 -15.19 5.45 20.71
CA LEU A 142 -15.90 6.28 21.67
C LEU A 142 -15.77 7.72 21.18
N PRO A 143 -16.84 8.37 20.69
CA PRO A 143 -16.74 9.77 20.33
C PRO A 143 -16.43 10.61 21.58
N GLY A 144 -15.47 11.51 21.41
CA GLY A 144 -14.89 12.44 22.39
C GLY A 144 -15.70 12.75 23.65
N SER A 145 -15.05 12.57 24.79
CA SER A 145 -15.34 13.26 26.05
C SER A 145 -15.03 14.75 25.98
#